data_AF-A0A1G5E5N4-F1
#
_entry.id   AF-A0A1G5E5N4-F1
#
_cell.length_a   1.000
_cell.length_b   1.000
_cell.length_c   1.000
_cell.angle_alpha   90.00
_cell.angle_beta   90.00
_cell.angle_gamma   90.00
#
_symmetry.space_group_name_H-M   'P 1'
#
loop_
_entity.id
_entity.type
_entity.pdbx_description
1 polymer ?
#
loop_
_entity_poly.entity_id
_entity_poly.type
_entity_poly.pdbx_seq_one_letter_code
_entity_poly.pdbx_strand_id
1 'polypeptide(L)'
;MGKNKYQKVEQELAHERTELSYDRTGLSILRTNLAFQNTKLSVEQTHLSFLRTIVTLVGSAATVYKALPALGVSGAFSTILSLFLLIAAIFFIIKDRLTYPKLKAEIELMERQRDELIARSKAELPELPEEDAGSSDDSEQPHDPESGKNA
;
A
#
# COMPACT_ATOMS: atom_id res chain seq x y z
N MET A 1 -17.45 -58.98 0.81
CA MET A 1 -18.04 -57.68 1.21
C MET A 1 -17.01 -56.59 1.61
N GLY A 2 -15.78 -56.92 2.02
CA GLY A 2 -14.83 -55.92 2.59
C GLY A 2 -14.28 -54.88 1.61
N LYS A 3 -13.99 -55.24 0.36
CA LYS A 3 -13.32 -54.34 -0.62
C LYS A 3 -14.09 -53.04 -0.90
N ASN A 4 -15.43 -53.08 -0.91
CA ASN A 4 -16.26 -51.89 -1.15
C ASN A 4 -16.21 -50.86 -0.01
N LYS A 5 -15.95 -51.29 1.24
CA LYS A 5 -15.83 -50.36 2.37
C LYS A 5 -14.51 -49.58 2.31
N TYR A 6 -13.41 -50.27 2.01
CA TYR A 6 -12.09 -49.62 1.88
C TYR A 6 -12.04 -48.63 0.72
N GLN A 7 -12.65 -48.99 -0.42
CA GLN A 7 -12.74 -48.11 -1.58
C GLN A 7 -13.52 -46.82 -1.27
N LYS A 8 -14.61 -46.89 -0.50
CA LYS A 8 -15.35 -45.68 -0.07
C LYS A 8 -14.52 -44.80 0.86
N VAL A 9 -13.85 -45.39 1.85
CA VAL A 9 -13.01 -44.63 2.79
C VAL A 9 -11.84 -43.95 2.06
N GLU A 10 -11.21 -44.63 1.10
CA GLU A 10 -10.17 -44.04 0.26
C GLU A 10 -10.69 -42.86 -0.58
N GLN A 11 -11.92 -42.97 -1.09
CA GLN A 11 -12.56 -41.94 -1.91
C GLN A 11 -12.98 -40.72 -1.08
N GLU A 12 -13.50 -40.92 0.14
CA GLU A 12 -13.80 -39.85 1.10
C GLU A 12 -12.51 -39.13 1.54
N LEU A 13 -11.45 -39.88 1.87
CA LEU A 13 -10.16 -39.28 2.24
C LEU A 13 -9.52 -38.52 1.07
N ALA A 14 -9.69 -39.01 -0.16
CA ALA A 14 -9.23 -38.31 -1.35
C ALA A 14 -9.98 -37.00 -1.56
N HIS A 15 -11.30 -37.00 -1.35
CA HIS A 15 -12.12 -35.79 -1.46
C HIS A 15 -11.74 -34.74 -0.41
N GLU A 16 -11.62 -35.15 0.86
CA GLU A 16 -11.22 -34.27 1.96
C GLU A 16 -9.82 -33.67 1.72
N ARG A 17 -8.87 -34.45 1.17
CA ARG A 17 -7.54 -33.93 0.78
C ARG A 17 -7.62 -32.90 -0.33
N THR A 18 -8.50 -33.07 -1.31
CA THR A 18 -8.70 -32.11 -2.39
C THR A 18 -9.31 -30.80 -1.88
N GLU A 19 -10.31 -30.88 -1.01
CA GLU A 19 -10.94 -29.71 -0.38
C GLU A 19 -9.93 -28.92 0.46
N LEU A 20 -9.16 -29.60 1.32
CA LEU A 20 -8.09 -28.97 2.10
C LEU A 20 -6.98 -28.37 1.22
N SER A 21 -6.75 -28.93 0.03
CA SER A 21 -5.82 -28.36 -0.94
C SER A 21 -6.37 -27.07 -1.57
N TYR A 22 -7.68 -26.99 -1.77
CA TYR A 22 -8.35 -25.80 -2.27
C TYR A 22 -8.28 -24.67 -1.24
N ASP A 23 -8.61 -24.97 0.03
CA ASP A 23 -8.52 -24.01 1.13
C ASP A 23 -7.12 -23.44 1.32
N ARG A 24 -6.09 -24.30 1.23
CA ARG A 24 -4.69 -23.86 1.28
C ARG A 24 -4.34 -22.93 0.14
N THR A 25 -4.88 -23.18 -1.05
CA THR A 25 -4.67 -22.35 -2.23
C THR A 25 -5.35 -20.98 -2.05
N GLY A 26 -6.60 -20.97 -1.58
CA GLY A 26 -7.33 -19.74 -1.25
C GLY A 26 -6.60 -18.89 -0.21
N LEU A 27 -6.12 -19.50 0.87
CA LEU A 27 -5.35 -18.79 1.90
C LEU A 27 -4.02 -18.24 1.37
N SER A 28 -3.36 -18.97 0.46
CA SER A 28 -2.13 -18.52 -0.21
C SER A 28 -2.39 -17.29 -1.09
N ILE A 29 -3.52 -17.24 -1.79
CA ILE A 29 -3.94 -16.08 -2.59
C ILE A 29 -4.21 -14.88 -1.68
N LEU A 30 -4.91 -15.06 -0.57
CA LEU A 30 -5.19 -13.98 0.39
C LEU A 30 -3.91 -13.43 1.00
N ARG A 31 -2.95 -14.28 1.36
CA ARG A 31 -1.62 -13.88 1.84
C ARG A 31 -0.86 -13.06 0.80
N THR A 32 -0.93 -13.47 -0.47
CA THR A 32 -0.26 -12.76 -1.58
C THR A 32 -0.88 -11.38 -1.80
N ASN A 33 -2.20 -11.27 -1.73
CA ASN A 33 -2.90 -9.99 -1.78
C ASN A 33 -2.48 -9.05 -0.65
N LEU A 34 -2.42 -9.55 0.59
CA LEU A 34 -2.00 -8.73 1.73
C LEU A 34 -0.53 -8.29 1.62
N ALA A 35 0.35 -9.16 1.13
CA ALA A 35 1.74 -8.82 0.88
C ALA A 35 1.88 -7.67 -0.13
N PHE A 36 1.04 -7.65 -1.17
CA PHE A 36 1.02 -6.59 -2.17
C PHE A 36 0.53 -5.25 -1.59
N GLN A 37 -0.54 -5.27 -0.78
CA GLN A 37 -1.01 -4.08 -0.06
C GLN A 37 0.08 -3.49 0.83
N ASN A 38 0.83 -4.35 1.54
CA ASN A 38 1.99 -3.91 2.33
C ASN A 38 3.08 -3.26 1.48
N THR A 39 3.37 -3.81 0.29
CA THR A 39 4.32 -3.18 -0.65
C THR A 39 3.84 -1.80 -1.10
N LYS A 40 2.54 -1.65 -1.42
CA LYS A 40 1.97 -0.34 -1.79
C LYS A 40 2.11 0.68 -0.67
N LEU A 41 1.74 0.31 0.56
CA LEU A 41 1.87 1.17 1.74
C LEU A 41 3.34 1.57 1.99
N SER A 42 4.29 0.65 1.79
CA SER A 42 5.72 0.93 1.92
C SER A 42 6.22 1.98 0.90
N VAL A 43 5.70 1.93 -0.34
CA VAL A 43 6.01 2.94 -1.36
C VAL A 43 5.42 4.31 -0.99
N GLU A 44 4.19 4.35 -0.49
CA GLU A 44 3.56 5.59 -0.02
C GLU A 44 4.31 6.19 1.18
N GLN A 45 4.75 5.37 2.14
CA GLN A 45 5.60 5.81 3.25
C GLN A 45 6.91 6.40 2.76
N THR A 46 7.53 5.78 1.76
CA THR A 46 8.75 6.30 1.13
C THR A 46 8.47 7.66 0.49
N HIS A 47 7.36 7.83 -0.26
CA HIS A 47 6.93 9.13 -0.80
C HIS A 47 6.83 10.21 0.27
N LEU A 48 6.16 9.91 1.37
CA LEU A 48 5.96 10.87 2.45
C LEU A 48 7.30 11.23 3.12
N SER A 49 8.21 10.27 3.28
CA SER A 49 9.57 10.50 3.80
C SER A 49 10.40 11.42 2.90
N PHE A 50 10.31 11.25 1.57
CA PHE A 50 10.95 12.14 0.61
C PHE A 50 10.36 13.55 0.66
N LEU A 51 9.03 13.67 0.69
CA LEU A 51 8.35 14.96 0.81
C LEU A 51 8.76 15.68 2.10
N ARG A 52 8.83 14.95 3.22
CA ARG A 52 9.33 15.48 4.50
C ARG A 52 10.74 16.01 4.38
N THR A 53 11.64 15.28 3.71
CA THR A 53 13.03 15.68 3.50
C THR A 53 13.13 16.97 2.68
N ILE A 54 12.28 17.13 1.67
CA ILE A 54 12.20 18.37 0.88
C ILE A 54 11.73 19.54 1.76
N VAL A 55 10.66 19.34 2.54
CA VAL A 55 10.11 20.38 3.42
C VAL A 55 11.13 20.79 4.49
N THR A 56 11.87 19.85 5.08
CA THR A 56 12.91 20.17 6.07
C THR A 56 14.09 20.89 5.43
N LEU A 57 14.49 20.55 4.19
CA LEU A 57 15.56 21.23 3.47
C LEU A 57 15.17 22.66 3.07
N VAL A 58 13.92 22.87 2.65
CA VAL A 58 13.39 24.21 2.35
C VAL A 58 13.26 25.03 3.64
N GLY A 59 12.76 24.42 4.72
CA GLY A 59 12.67 25.05 6.03
C GLY A 59 14.03 25.46 6.57
N SER A 60 15.05 24.61 6.44
CA SER A 60 16.42 24.94 6.83
C SER A 60 17.04 26.03 5.95
N ALA A 61 16.74 26.06 4.64
CA ALA A 61 17.15 27.17 3.78
C ALA A 61 16.55 28.51 4.25
N ALA A 62 15.26 28.53 4.60
CA ALA A 62 14.57 29.71 5.09
C ALA A 62 15.09 30.19 6.46
N THR A 63 15.37 29.26 7.38
CA THR A 63 15.96 29.61 8.68
C THR A 63 17.40 30.11 8.52
N VAL A 64 18.21 29.49 7.66
CA VAL A 64 19.58 29.94 7.34
C VAL A 64 19.56 31.35 6.76
N TYR A 65 18.66 31.64 5.81
CA TYR A 65 18.54 32.96 5.20
C TYR A 65 18.22 34.07 6.22
N LYS A 66 17.36 33.79 7.21
CA LYS A 66 16.95 34.76 8.21
C LYS A 66 17.87 34.84 9.44
N ALA A 67 18.39 33.71 9.90
CA ALA A 67 19.15 33.61 11.15
C ALA A 67 20.63 33.97 10.97
N LEU A 68 21.31 33.54 9.90
CA LEU A 68 22.75 33.80 9.74
C LEU A 68 23.10 35.29 9.68
N PRO A 69 22.36 36.15 8.94
CA PRO A 69 22.64 37.59 8.94
C PRO A 69 22.42 38.22 10.32
N ALA A 70 21.46 37.72 11.11
CA ALA A 70 21.20 38.19 12.47
C ALA A 70 22.31 37.80 13.47
N LEU A 71 23.11 36.79 13.15
CA LEU A 71 24.26 36.33 13.95
C LEU A 71 25.59 37.00 13.55
N GLY A 72 25.58 37.95 12.61
CA GLY A 72 26.77 38.68 12.17
C GLY A 72 27.60 37.98 11.09
N VAL A 73 27.06 36.94 10.45
CA VAL A 73 27.68 36.31 9.28
C VAL A 73 27.44 37.18 8.05
N SER A 74 28.41 37.20 7.12
CA SER A 74 28.29 37.94 5.84
C SER A 74 27.00 37.57 5.11
N GLY A 75 26.17 38.57 4.82
CA GLY A 75 24.91 38.38 4.10
C GLY A 75 25.09 37.65 2.76
N ALA A 76 26.20 37.91 2.07
CA ALA A 76 26.56 37.21 0.83
C ALA A 76 26.78 35.70 1.03
N PHE A 77 27.35 35.28 2.16
CA PHE A 77 27.52 33.85 2.45
C PHE A 77 26.18 33.17 2.73
N SER A 78 25.30 33.84 3.48
CA SER A 78 23.96 33.31 3.81
C SER A 78 23.09 33.13 2.57
N THR A 79 23.17 34.04 1.60
CA THR A 79 22.41 33.98 0.35
C THR A 79 22.93 32.86 -0.54
N ILE A 80 24.25 32.71 -0.65
CA ILE A 80 24.87 31.60 -1.40
C ILE A 80 24.47 30.25 -0.78
N LEU A 81 24.56 30.11 0.54
CA LEU A 81 24.18 28.87 1.24
C LEU A 81 22.68 28.55 1.10
N SER A 82 21.82 29.57 1.22
CA SER A 82 20.38 29.42 0.98
C SER A 82 20.08 29.01 -0.46
N LEU A 83 20.76 29.61 -1.45
CA LEU A 83 20.59 29.26 -2.86
C LEU A 83 21.06 27.82 -3.13
N PHE A 84 22.16 27.41 -2.52
CA PHE A 84 22.66 26.04 -2.59
C PHE A 84 21.65 25.04 -2.01
N LEU A 85 21.04 25.30 -0.85
CA LEU A 85 20.01 24.44 -0.28
C LEU A 85 18.75 24.38 -1.15
N LEU A 86 18.37 25.49 -1.78
CA LEU A 86 17.25 25.54 -2.72
C LEU A 86 17.54 24.70 -3.97
N ILE A 87 18.74 24.82 -4.54
CA ILE A 87 19.20 23.98 -5.66
C ILE A 87 19.22 22.51 -5.26
N ALA A 88 19.71 22.17 -4.06
CA ALA A 88 19.69 20.81 -3.54
C ALA A 88 18.26 20.28 -3.35
N ALA A 89 17.32 21.13 -2.91
CA ALA A 89 15.90 20.77 -2.80
C ALA A 89 15.32 20.44 -4.18
N ILE A 90 15.59 21.28 -5.17
CA ILE A 90 15.16 21.09 -6.56
C ILE A 90 15.77 19.80 -7.13
N PHE A 91 17.07 19.57 -6.93
CA PHE A 91 17.74 18.35 -7.37
C PHE A 91 17.11 17.10 -6.75
N PHE A 92 16.78 17.16 -5.45
CA PHE A 92 16.13 16.05 -4.75
C PHE A 92 14.72 15.79 -5.29
N ILE A 93 13.94 16.84 -5.58
CA ILE A 93 12.64 16.74 -6.26
C ILE A 93 12.77 16.11 -7.65
N ILE A 94 13.78 16.49 -8.43
CA ILE A 94 13.99 15.93 -9.78
C ILE A 94 14.35 14.44 -9.70
N LYS A 95 15.24 14.06 -8.77
CA LYS A 95 15.63 12.67 -8.55
C LYS A 95 14.45 11.83 -8.07
N ASP A 96 13.67 12.35 -7.14
CA ASP A 96 12.40 11.79 -6.67
C ASP A 96 11.45 11.57 -7.85
N ARG A 97 11.17 12.60 -8.64
CA ARG A 97 10.28 12.49 -9.81
C ARG A 97 10.78 11.52 -10.90
N LEU A 98 12.08 11.22 -10.97
CA LEU A 98 12.64 10.23 -11.90
C LEU A 98 12.62 8.78 -11.39
N THR A 99 12.75 8.57 -10.08
CA THR A 99 12.79 7.22 -9.48
C THR A 99 11.40 6.64 -9.22
N TYR A 100 10.44 7.49 -8.83
CA TYR A 100 9.07 7.07 -8.51
C TYR A 100 8.27 6.47 -9.67
N PRO A 101 8.34 6.97 -10.92
CA PRO A 101 7.54 6.41 -12.01
C PRO A 101 7.96 4.97 -12.34
N LYS A 102 9.24 4.62 -12.17
CA LYS A 102 9.72 3.25 -12.40
C LYS A 102 9.12 2.27 -11.40
N LEU A 103 9.15 2.63 -10.11
CA LEU A 103 8.60 1.80 -9.05
C LEU A 103 7.08 1.61 -9.19
N LYS A 104 6.37 2.69 -9.54
CA LYS A 104 4.91 2.62 -9.76
C LYS A 104 4.55 1.77 -10.97
N ALA A 105 5.27 1.93 -12.08
CA ALA A 105 5.05 1.14 -13.30
C ALA A 105 5.30 -0.36 -13.07
N GLU A 106 6.33 -0.70 -12.27
CA GLU A 106 6.65 -2.09 -11.96
C GLU A 106 5.57 -2.75 -11.08
N ILE A 107 5.04 -2.01 -10.10
CA ILE A 107 3.93 -2.47 -9.26
C ILE A 107 2.65 -2.67 -10.08
N GLU A 108 2.33 -1.75 -10.99
CA GLU A 108 1.14 -1.85 -11.85
C GLU A 108 1.25 -3.01 -12.86
N LEU A 109 2.44 -3.28 -13.39
CA LEU A 109 2.67 -4.44 -14.26
C LEU A 109 2.48 -5.76 -13.51
N MET A 110 2.96 -5.84 -12.27
CA MET A 110 2.75 -7.01 -11.42
C MET A 110 1.25 -7.22 -11.10
N GLU A 111 0.50 -6.14 -10.91
CA GLU A 111 -0.95 -6.19 -10.69
C GLU A 111 -1.69 -6.74 -11.92
N ARG A 112 -1.38 -6.22 -13.11
CA ARG A 112 -1.97 -6.74 -14.37
C ARG A 112 -1.66 -8.21 -14.61
N GLN A 113 -0.41 -8.62 -14.37
CA GLN A 113 -0.01 -10.02 -14.50
C GLN A 113 -0.76 -10.91 -13.51
N ARG A 114 -0.94 -10.48 -12.27
CA ARG A 114 -1.74 -11.20 -11.27
C ARG A 114 -3.20 -11.32 -11.70
N ASP A 115 -3.82 -10.23 -12.14
CA ASP A 115 -5.23 -10.23 -12.51
C ASP A 115 -5.49 -11.10 -13.73
N GLU A 116 -4.56 -11.13 -14.69
CA GLU A 116 -4.61 -12.07 -15.80
C GLU A 116 -4.47 -13.53 -15.33
N LEU A 117 -3.57 -13.81 -14.38
CA LEU A 117 -3.41 -15.15 -13.81
C LEU A 117 -4.64 -15.58 -13.00
N ILE A 118 -5.23 -14.69 -12.22
CA ILE A 118 -6.47 -14.95 -11.47
C ILE A 118 -7.62 -15.17 -12.46
N ALA A 119 -7.76 -14.32 -13.48
CA ALA A 119 -8.81 -14.46 -14.49
C ALA A 119 -8.67 -15.75 -15.30
N ARG A 120 -7.44 -16.13 -15.70
CA ARG A 120 -7.16 -17.42 -16.34
C ARG A 120 -7.48 -18.59 -15.40
N SER A 121 -7.10 -18.49 -14.12
CA SER A 121 -7.42 -19.53 -13.14
C SER A 121 -8.93 -19.65 -12.86
N LYS A 122 -9.67 -18.53 -12.87
CA LYS A 122 -11.14 -18.48 -12.71
C LYS A 122 -11.86 -18.98 -13.96
N ALA A 123 -11.32 -18.76 -15.16
CA ALA A 123 -11.87 -19.30 -16.41
C ALA A 123 -11.65 -20.82 -16.55
N GLU A 124 -10.66 -21.38 -15.86
CA GLU A 124 -10.35 -22.81 -15.89
C GLU A 124 -11.06 -23.61 -14.77
N LEU A 125 -11.62 -22.94 -13.76
CA LEU A 125 -12.41 -23.55 -12.66
C LEU A 125 -13.91 -23.20 -12.79
N PRO A 126 -14.84 -24.14 -12.54
CA PRO A 126 -16.26 -23.81 -12.48
C PRO A 126 -16.51 -22.86 -11.29
N GLU A 127 -17.32 -21.82 -11.52
CA GLU A 127 -17.62 -20.75 -10.56
C GLU A 127 -18.02 -21.31 -9.19
N LEU A 128 -17.19 -21.08 -8.16
CA LEU A 128 -17.67 -21.13 -6.78
C LEU A 128 -18.36 -19.79 -6.49
N PRO A 129 -19.50 -19.82 -5.78
CA PRO A 129 -20.26 -18.61 -5.47
C PRO A 129 -19.36 -17.64 -4.73
N GLU A 130 -19.41 -16.36 -5.11
CA GLU A 130 -18.74 -15.31 -4.35
C GLU A 130 -19.42 -15.26 -2.98
N GLU A 131 -18.76 -15.79 -1.94
CA GLU A 131 -18.98 -15.30 -0.59
C GLU A 131 -18.43 -13.87 -0.57
N ASP A 132 -19.39 -12.97 -0.62
CA ASP A 132 -19.37 -11.60 -0.14
C ASP A 132 -18.45 -11.43 1.07
N ALA A 133 -17.19 -11.09 0.79
CA ALA A 133 -16.37 -10.33 1.73
C ALA A 133 -17.07 -9.00 1.94
N GLY A 134 -17.92 -8.98 2.97
CA GLY A 134 -18.80 -7.88 3.33
C GLY A 134 -18.11 -6.53 3.18
N SER A 135 -18.73 -5.67 2.38
CA SER A 135 -18.53 -4.24 2.47
C SER A 135 -18.85 -3.83 3.90
N SER A 136 -17.82 -3.57 4.69
CA SER A 136 -17.95 -2.71 5.86
C SER A 136 -18.36 -1.33 5.34
N ASP A 137 -19.68 -1.14 5.30
CA ASP A 137 -20.37 0.10 5.05
C ASP A 137 -20.16 1.01 6.27
N ASP A 138 -19.06 1.77 6.26
CA ASP A 138 -18.87 2.90 7.18
C ASP A 138 -19.78 4.05 6.70
N SER A 139 -21.08 3.92 6.98
CA SER A 139 -22.03 5.02 6.95
C SER A 139 -21.97 5.75 8.29
N GLU A 140 -21.05 6.71 8.37
CA GLU A 140 -20.92 7.69 9.44
C GLU A 140 -22.16 8.61 9.45
N GLN A 141 -23.18 8.29 10.26
CA GLN A 141 -24.32 9.17 10.51
C GLN A 141 -23.95 10.26 11.54
N PRO A 142 -24.23 11.54 11.26
CA PRO A 142 -23.95 12.64 12.17
C PRO A 142 -25.00 12.72 13.28
N HIS A 143 -24.54 12.69 14.53
CA HIS A 143 -25.37 12.87 15.72
C HIS A 143 -25.65 14.36 15.95
N ASP A 144 -26.88 14.81 15.65
CA ASP A 144 -27.43 16.07 16.16
C ASP A 144 -27.91 15.86 17.61
N PRO A 145 -27.56 16.74 18.57
CA PRO A 145 -28.16 16.74 19.89
C PRO A 145 -29.21 17.85 20.01
N GLU A 146 -30.50 17.49 19.93
CA GLU A 146 -31.56 18.38 20.39
C GLU A 146 -32.48 17.71 21.43
N SER A 147 -32.48 18.33 22.61
CA SER A 147 -33.67 18.70 23.39
C SER A 147 -34.52 17.62 24.09
N GLY A 148 -34.68 17.82 25.41
CA GLY A 148 -35.74 17.22 26.23
C GLY A 148 -35.23 16.84 27.63
N LYS A 149 -35.16 17.77 28.59
CA LYS A 149 -36.19 17.95 29.66
C LYS A 149 -36.79 16.63 30.14
N ASN A 150 -36.60 16.32 31.43
CA ASN A 150 -37.65 15.97 32.42
C ASN A 150 -37.03 15.27 33.64
N ALA A 151 -36.72 16.03 34.70
CA ALA A 151 -36.84 15.68 36.12
C ALA A 151 -36.48 16.90 36.97
#